data_AF-A0A379UYY4-F1
#
_entry.id   AF-A0A379UYY4-F1
#
_cell.length_a   1.000
_cell.length_b   1.000
_cell.length_c   1.000
_cell.angle_alpha   90.00
_cell.angle_beta   90.00
_cell.angle_gamma   90.00
#
_symmetry.space_group_name_H-M   'P 1'
#
loop_
_entity.id
_entity.type
_entity.pdbx_description
1 polymer ?
#
loop_
_entity_poly.entity_id
_entity_poly.type
_entity_poly.pdbx_seq_one_letter_code
_entity_poly.pdbx_strand_id
1 'polypeptide(L)'
;MLNLTGGYLNYHNTYSTAQIATATPYMHGTYVGSHFTQIAHSDLVVLFGLNLSETRMSGGGQVEELRRALETSKARVIIIDPRYTDSVITEHAEWLPIRPTTDAALVAGIAHTLITEQLLDEALVNRYCVGYDRSTLPDTAAPNASYKDYVLGTGDDGIAKTPEWAADITGIPATRIRQLAREIASARACYICQGWGPQRHANGEQTVRAIQTLPALTGHFGRPGTNNGNWPYGTPYGVPLLPSVRIRSQPLFLAICGRTPFSTRRK
;
A
#
# COMPACT_ATOMS: atom_id res chain seq x y z
N MET A 1 13.55 29.31 -3.04
CA MET A 1 13.51 30.72 -2.60
C MET A 1 13.12 30.85 -1.13
N LEU A 2 12.03 30.26 -0.65
CA LEU A 2 11.59 30.40 0.75
C LEU A 2 12.58 29.87 1.82
N ASN A 3 13.36 28.83 1.48
CA ASN A 3 14.38 28.27 2.37
C ASN A 3 15.67 29.12 2.47
N LEU A 4 15.82 30.17 1.64
CA LEU A 4 17.01 31.04 1.59
C LEU A 4 16.86 32.30 2.45
N THR A 5 15.65 32.65 2.89
CA THR A 5 15.35 33.86 3.66
C THR A 5 14.90 33.56 5.09
N GLY A 6 15.12 32.33 5.59
CA GLY A 6 14.89 31.95 6.99
C GLY A 6 13.41 31.82 7.41
N GLY A 7 12.47 31.83 6.47
CA GLY A 7 11.02 31.77 6.74
C GLY A 7 10.36 30.41 6.52
N TYR A 8 11.15 29.35 6.32
CA TYR A 8 10.65 28.02 5.99
C TYR A 8 11.49 26.94 6.65
N LEU A 9 10.83 26.02 7.35
CA LEU A 9 11.43 24.76 7.79
C LEU A 9 11.06 23.68 6.77
N ASN A 10 12.05 22.90 6.36
CA ASN A 10 11.81 21.78 5.45
C ASN A 10 10.87 20.76 6.10
N TYR A 11 9.99 20.13 5.32
CA TYR A 11 9.13 19.08 5.85
C TYR A 11 9.85 17.74 5.82
N HIS A 12 9.71 16.98 6.91
CA HIS A 12 10.08 15.57 6.92
C HIS A 12 8.83 14.74 6.68
N ASN A 13 8.73 14.16 5.49
CA ASN A 13 7.64 13.27 5.09
C ASN A 13 6.25 13.97 5.01
N THR A 14 5.17 13.20 4.84
CA THR A 14 3.79 13.73 4.70
C THR A 14 2.79 12.95 5.54
N TYR A 15 1.83 13.65 6.15
CA TYR A 15 0.72 13.03 6.88
C TYR A 15 -0.15 12.11 6.01
N SER A 16 -0.06 12.24 4.68
CA SER A 16 -0.91 11.47 3.76
C SER A 16 -0.34 10.10 3.42
N THR A 17 0.97 10.02 3.13
CA THR A 17 1.62 8.85 2.53
C THR A 17 2.89 8.41 3.25
N ALA A 18 3.18 8.96 4.44
CA ALA A 18 4.44 8.73 5.12
C ALA A 18 4.74 7.25 5.34
N GLN A 19 3.76 6.52 5.87
CA GLN A 19 3.98 5.14 6.30
C GLN A 19 4.16 4.21 5.09
N ILE A 20 3.34 4.34 4.06
CA ILE A 20 3.45 3.51 2.85
C ILE A 20 4.71 3.83 2.05
N ALA A 21 5.10 5.10 1.93
CA ALA A 21 6.32 5.49 1.24
C ALA A 21 7.57 5.01 1.98
N THR A 22 7.51 4.90 3.31
CA THR A 22 8.61 4.40 4.14
C THR A 22 8.67 2.89 4.16
N ALA A 23 7.52 2.22 4.26
CA ALA A 23 7.44 0.76 4.37
C ALA A 23 7.70 0.03 3.05
N THR A 24 7.17 0.55 1.95
CA THR A 24 7.19 -0.16 0.66
C THR A 24 8.59 -0.50 0.16
N PRO A 25 9.60 0.39 0.26
CA PRO A 25 10.97 0.04 -0.12
C PRO A 25 11.53 -1.18 0.62
N TYR A 26 11.11 -1.46 1.85
CA TYR A 26 11.53 -2.66 2.58
C TYR A 26 10.80 -3.93 2.12
N MET A 27 9.63 -3.79 1.48
CA MET A 27 8.85 -4.93 0.98
C MET A 27 9.14 -5.23 -0.51
N HIS A 28 9.32 -4.18 -1.32
CA HIS A 28 9.37 -4.27 -2.78
C HIS A 28 10.56 -3.54 -3.41
N GLY A 29 11.45 -2.92 -2.62
CA GLY A 29 12.60 -2.14 -3.10
C GLY A 29 12.26 -0.74 -3.62
N THR A 30 11.07 -0.54 -4.20
CA THR A 30 10.61 0.77 -4.68
C THR A 30 9.12 0.97 -4.45
N TYR A 31 8.70 2.22 -4.31
CA TYR A 31 7.28 2.57 -4.16
C TYR A 31 6.61 2.68 -5.54
N VAL A 32 6.09 1.54 -6.02
CA VAL A 32 5.34 1.43 -7.27
C VAL A 32 4.15 0.47 -7.07
N GLY A 33 2.98 0.85 -7.58
CA GLY A 33 1.78 0.01 -7.68
C GLY A 33 1.29 -0.11 -9.13
N SER A 34 0.31 -0.98 -9.35
CA SER A 34 -0.34 -1.14 -10.66
C SER A 34 -1.32 0.00 -10.96
N HIS A 35 -1.60 0.23 -12.25
CA HIS A 35 -2.67 1.13 -12.66
C HIS A 35 -4.04 0.48 -12.49
N PHE A 36 -5.08 1.30 -12.26
CA PHE A 36 -6.48 0.82 -12.24
C PHE A 36 -6.88 0.07 -13.49
N THR A 37 -6.33 0.44 -14.65
CA THR A 37 -6.58 -0.23 -15.93
C THR A 37 -6.23 -1.72 -15.92
N GLN A 38 -5.32 -2.17 -15.04
CA GLN A 38 -5.01 -3.59 -14.89
C GLN A 38 -6.21 -4.41 -14.42
N ILE A 39 -7.18 -3.81 -13.71
CA ILE A 39 -8.40 -4.49 -13.25
C ILE A 39 -9.19 -5.10 -14.40
N ALA A 40 -9.01 -4.64 -15.65
CA ALA A 40 -9.60 -5.25 -16.84
C ALA A 40 -9.17 -6.71 -17.07
N HIS A 41 -8.11 -7.17 -16.41
CA HIS A 41 -7.59 -8.54 -16.50
C HIS A 41 -7.79 -9.38 -15.22
N SER A 42 -8.38 -8.78 -14.18
CA SER A 42 -8.63 -9.40 -12.88
C SER A 42 -9.95 -10.17 -12.85
N ASP A 43 -10.11 -11.11 -11.93
CA ASP A 43 -11.39 -11.76 -11.62
C ASP A 43 -11.85 -11.48 -10.17
N LEU A 44 -10.95 -10.98 -9.32
CA LEU A 44 -11.24 -10.50 -7.97
C LEU A 44 -10.51 -9.18 -7.71
N VAL A 45 -11.19 -8.23 -7.07
CA VAL A 45 -10.64 -6.93 -6.65
C VAL A 45 -10.90 -6.75 -5.16
N VAL A 46 -9.84 -6.56 -4.38
CA VAL A 46 -9.91 -6.36 -2.92
C VAL A 46 -9.32 -5.00 -2.56
N LEU A 47 -10.16 -4.13 -2.01
CA LEU A 47 -9.84 -2.74 -1.72
C LEU A 47 -9.79 -2.50 -0.20
N PHE A 48 -8.62 -2.24 0.36
CA PHE A 48 -8.45 -1.92 1.78
C PHE A 48 -8.48 -0.41 2.03
N GLY A 49 -9.51 0.10 2.70
CA GLY A 49 -9.67 1.50 3.08
C GLY A 49 -9.50 2.48 1.91
N LEU A 50 -9.90 2.06 0.71
CA LEU A 50 -9.78 2.80 -0.53
C LEU A 50 -11.16 3.28 -0.99
N ASN A 51 -11.50 4.51 -0.60
CA ASN A 51 -12.75 5.14 -0.98
C ASN A 51 -12.54 6.09 -2.16
N LEU A 52 -12.50 5.55 -3.37
CA LEU A 52 -12.24 6.33 -4.59
C LEU A 52 -13.33 7.34 -4.92
N SER A 53 -14.60 6.95 -4.79
CA SER A 53 -15.74 7.81 -5.12
C SER A 53 -15.73 9.10 -4.30
N GLU A 54 -15.33 9.06 -3.03
CA GLU A 54 -15.28 10.25 -2.16
C GLU A 54 -13.89 10.93 -2.11
N THR A 55 -12.78 10.24 -2.39
CA THR A 55 -11.44 10.85 -2.28
C THR A 55 -10.87 11.33 -3.62
N ARG A 56 -11.54 11.00 -4.73
CA ARG A 56 -11.20 11.37 -6.11
C ARG A 56 -12.43 11.86 -6.89
N MET A 57 -13.24 12.70 -6.24
CA MET A 57 -14.54 13.22 -6.69
C MET A 57 -14.53 14.13 -7.94
N SER A 58 -13.41 14.26 -8.67
CA SER A 58 -13.33 15.17 -9.83
C SER A 58 -14.18 14.74 -11.04
N GLY A 59 -15.05 13.73 -10.91
CA GLY A 59 -15.89 13.21 -11.99
C GLY A 59 -15.16 12.50 -13.13
N GLY A 60 -13.82 12.42 -13.06
CA GLY A 60 -12.96 11.82 -14.07
C GLY A 60 -11.62 11.35 -13.50
N GLY A 61 -10.91 10.55 -14.29
CA GLY A 61 -9.64 9.91 -13.93
C GLY A 61 -9.84 8.54 -13.30
N GLN A 62 -9.45 8.38 -12.04
CA GLN A 62 -9.35 7.06 -11.39
C GLN A 62 -10.70 6.34 -11.18
N VAL A 63 -11.78 7.08 -10.88
CA VAL A 63 -13.12 6.48 -10.70
C VAL A 63 -13.65 5.93 -12.03
N GLU A 64 -13.47 6.67 -13.12
CA GLU A 64 -13.88 6.22 -14.46
C GLU A 64 -12.97 5.10 -14.97
N GLU A 65 -11.66 5.16 -14.73
CA GLU A 65 -10.73 4.08 -15.05
C GLU A 65 -11.11 2.77 -14.33
N LEU A 66 -11.42 2.84 -13.03
CA LEU A 66 -11.91 1.69 -12.27
C LEU A 66 -13.20 1.14 -12.88
N ARG A 67 -14.19 2.01 -13.14
CA ARG A 67 -15.47 1.60 -13.72
C ARG A 67 -15.29 0.91 -15.08
N ARG A 68 -14.48 1.46 -15.98
CA ARG A 68 -14.21 0.88 -17.30
C ARG A 68 -13.46 -0.44 -17.23
N ALA A 69 -12.52 -0.54 -16.30
CA ALA A 69 -11.81 -1.78 -16.06
C ALA A 69 -12.76 -2.87 -15.54
N LEU A 70 -13.64 -2.55 -14.59
CA LEU A 70 -14.67 -3.45 -14.07
C LEU A 70 -15.73 -3.83 -15.11
N GLU A 71 -16.12 -2.91 -15.99
CA GLU A 71 -17.03 -3.23 -17.10
C GLU A 71 -16.46 -4.30 -18.03
N THR A 72 -15.14 -4.30 -18.23
CA THR A 72 -14.42 -5.26 -19.07
C THR A 72 -14.22 -6.58 -18.37
N SER A 73 -13.74 -6.57 -17.12
CA SER A 73 -13.40 -7.80 -16.40
C SER A 73 -14.59 -8.50 -15.77
N LYS A 74 -15.64 -7.75 -15.41
CA LYS A 74 -16.75 -8.20 -14.55
C LYS A 74 -16.24 -8.84 -13.25
N ALA A 75 -15.08 -8.41 -12.77
CA ALA A 75 -14.46 -8.92 -11.57
C ALA A 75 -15.34 -8.69 -10.34
N ARG A 76 -15.34 -9.65 -9.41
CA ARG A 76 -15.99 -9.44 -8.11
C ARG A 76 -15.21 -8.40 -7.32
N VAL A 77 -15.91 -7.48 -6.68
CA VAL A 77 -15.30 -6.41 -5.87
C VAL A 77 -15.62 -6.60 -4.40
N ILE A 78 -14.60 -6.51 -3.56
CA ILE A 78 -14.71 -6.55 -2.10
C ILE A 78 -14.05 -5.29 -1.54
N ILE A 79 -14.78 -4.53 -0.75
CA ILE A 79 -14.31 -3.31 -0.10
C ILE A 79 -14.27 -3.55 1.40
N ILE A 80 -13.08 -3.43 1.98
CA ILE A 80 -12.82 -3.53 3.41
C ILE A 80 -12.65 -2.11 3.92
N ASP A 81 -13.70 -1.58 4.56
CA ASP A 81 -13.72 -0.20 5.04
C ASP A 81 -14.62 -0.11 6.28
N PRO A 82 -14.27 0.67 7.31
CA PRO A 82 -15.15 0.90 8.46
C PRO A 82 -16.48 1.59 8.10
N ARG A 83 -16.55 2.28 6.95
CA ARG A 83 -17.75 2.95 6.48
C ARG A 83 -18.31 2.26 5.24
N TYR A 84 -19.64 2.23 5.15
CA TYR A 84 -20.32 1.98 3.87
C TYR A 84 -20.21 3.25 3.03
N THR A 85 -19.32 3.25 2.04
CA THR A 85 -18.96 4.45 1.25
C THR A 85 -19.64 4.45 -0.11
N ASP A 86 -19.64 5.59 -0.80
CA ASP A 86 -20.15 5.67 -2.18
C ASP A 86 -19.33 4.80 -3.16
N SER A 87 -18.12 4.40 -2.76
CA SER A 87 -17.33 3.43 -3.52
C SER A 87 -17.94 2.03 -3.49
N VAL A 88 -18.76 1.68 -2.49
CA VAL A 88 -19.49 0.39 -2.44
C VAL A 88 -20.57 0.30 -3.52
N ILE A 89 -21.05 1.45 -4.02
CA ILE A 89 -22.08 1.50 -5.06
C ILE A 89 -21.51 1.09 -6.44
N THR A 90 -20.18 0.95 -6.58
CA THR A 90 -19.60 0.41 -7.83
C THR A 90 -19.99 -1.05 -8.04
N GLU A 91 -20.69 -1.36 -9.14
CA GLU A 91 -20.84 -2.71 -9.75
C GLU A 91 -21.06 -3.86 -8.73
N HIS A 92 -21.96 -3.68 -7.77
CA HIS A 92 -22.33 -4.70 -6.76
C HIS A 92 -21.17 -5.15 -5.84
N ALA A 93 -20.30 -4.22 -5.43
CA ALA A 93 -19.23 -4.52 -4.48
C ALA A 93 -19.77 -5.03 -3.13
N GLU A 94 -19.14 -6.07 -2.61
CA GLU A 94 -19.36 -6.54 -1.25
C GLU A 94 -18.64 -5.60 -0.26
N TRP A 95 -19.34 -5.12 0.75
CA TRP A 95 -18.74 -4.35 1.84
C TRP A 95 -18.46 -5.23 3.06
N LEU A 96 -17.22 -5.21 3.53
CA LEU A 96 -16.79 -5.85 4.76
C LEU A 96 -16.50 -4.77 5.83
N PRO A 97 -17.40 -4.59 6.83
CA PRO A 97 -17.22 -3.60 7.88
C PRO A 97 -16.12 -4.03 8.84
N ILE A 98 -14.94 -3.43 8.68
CA ILE A 98 -13.80 -3.66 9.58
C ILE A 98 -13.79 -2.61 10.71
N ARG A 99 -13.43 -3.00 11.93
CA ARG A 99 -13.10 -2.02 12.96
C ARG A 99 -11.86 -1.22 12.55
N PRO A 100 -11.85 0.13 12.69
CA PRO A 100 -10.69 0.93 12.34
C PRO A 100 -9.41 0.39 12.99
N THR A 101 -8.28 0.47 12.28
CA THR A 101 -6.94 0.07 12.74
C THR A 101 -6.72 -1.44 12.93
N THR A 102 -7.59 -2.31 12.39
CA THR A 102 -7.48 -3.77 12.59
C THR A 102 -7.16 -4.57 11.33
N ASP A 103 -6.82 -3.91 10.22
CA ASP A 103 -6.54 -4.55 8.92
C ASP A 103 -5.40 -5.58 9.00
N ALA A 104 -4.36 -5.31 9.79
CA ALA A 104 -3.26 -6.26 9.98
C ALA A 104 -3.71 -7.57 10.66
N ALA A 105 -4.69 -7.50 11.57
CA ALA A 105 -5.27 -8.68 12.20
C ALA A 105 -6.14 -9.46 11.21
N LEU A 106 -6.90 -8.76 10.34
CA LEU A 106 -7.64 -9.41 9.25
C LEU A 106 -6.69 -10.16 8.31
N VAL A 107 -5.61 -9.51 7.87
CA VAL A 107 -4.59 -10.13 7.02
C VAL A 107 -3.99 -11.37 7.69
N ALA A 108 -3.65 -11.30 8.97
CA ALA A 108 -3.08 -12.44 9.68
C ALA A 108 -4.08 -13.61 9.79
N GLY A 109 -5.38 -13.33 10.00
CA GLY A 109 -6.45 -14.33 9.95
C GLY A 109 -6.64 -14.98 8.58
N ILE A 110 -6.51 -14.19 7.51
CA ILE A 110 -6.50 -14.68 6.13
C ILE A 110 -5.29 -15.59 5.90
N ALA A 111 -4.08 -15.11 6.25
CA ALA A 111 -2.85 -15.86 6.11
C ALA A 111 -2.88 -17.19 6.87
N HIS A 112 -3.45 -17.20 8.09
CA HIS A 112 -3.64 -18.42 8.85
C HIS A 112 -4.45 -19.44 8.07
N THR A 113 -5.60 -19.03 7.51
CA THR A 113 -6.44 -19.92 6.69
C THR A 113 -5.65 -20.44 5.48
N LEU A 114 -4.97 -19.55 4.76
CA LEU A 114 -4.15 -19.91 3.58
C LEU A 114 -3.10 -20.98 3.92
N ILE A 115 -2.42 -20.84 5.06
CA ILE A 115 -1.39 -21.77 5.51
C ILE A 115 -2.02 -23.10 5.98
N THR A 116 -3.02 -23.04 6.86
CA THR A 116 -3.62 -24.26 7.44
C THR A 116 -4.38 -25.11 6.43
N GLU A 117 -4.96 -24.48 5.39
CA GLU A 117 -5.65 -25.17 4.30
C GLU A 117 -4.71 -25.50 3.13
N GLN A 118 -3.42 -25.21 3.24
CA GLN A 118 -2.39 -25.50 2.22
C GLN A 118 -2.71 -24.89 0.85
N LEU A 119 -3.19 -23.65 0.84
CA LEU A 119 -3.62 -22.92 -0.36
C LEU A 119 -2.51 -22.08 -1.00
N LEU A 120 -1.27 -22.17 -0.48
CA LEU A 120 -0.13 -21.40 -0.94
C LEU A 120 0.81 -22.26 -1.78
N ASP A 121 1.36 -21.68 -2.86
CA ASP A 121 2.54 -22.21 -3.53
C ASP A 121 3.80 -21.78 -2.75
N GLU A 122 4.12 -22.52 -1.69
CA GLU A 122 5.24 -22.19 -0.79
C GLU A 122 6.58 -22.12 -1.53
N ALA A 123 6.76 -22.88 -2.61
CA ALA A 123 7.98 -22.84 -3.42
C ALA A 123 8.11 -21.51 -4.18
N LEU A 124 6.99 -20.97 -4.70
CA LEU A 124 6.96 -19.65 -5.30
C LEU A 124 7.17 -18.56 -4.26
N VAL A 125 6.55 -18.67 -3.08
CA VAL A 125 6.75 -17.71 -1.98
C VAL A 125 8.23 -17.68 -1.60
N ASN A 126 8.86 -18.82 -1.35
CA ASN A 126 10.28 -18.89 -0.96
C ASN A 126 11.25 -18.48 -2.08
N ARG A 127 10.82 -18.51 -3.34
CA ARG A 127 11.62 -18.00 -4.46
C ARG A 127 11.71 -16.47 -4.48
N TYR A 128 10.62 -15.80 -4.13
CA TYR A 128 10.50 -14.34 -4.30
C TYR A 128 10.44 -13.56 -2.98
N CYS A 129 10.23 -14.25 -1.87
CA CYS A 129 10.09 -13.64 -0.54
C CYS A 129 11.15 -14.19 0.41
N VAL A 130 11.55 -13.33 1.36
CA VAL A 130 12.44 -13.70 2.45
C VAL A 130 11.65 -13.67 3.76
N GLY A 131 11.78 -14.72 4.56
CA GLY A 131 11.20 -14.79 5.90
C GLY A 131 9.78 -15.37 5.97
N TYR A 132 9.25 -15.95 4.89
CA TYR A 132 8.00 -16.72 4.97
C TYR A 132 8.16 -17.92 5.90
N ASP A 133 9.20 -18.72 5.68
CA ASP A 133 9.60 -19.84 6.54
C ASP A 133 11.09 -19.71 6.94
N ARG A 134 11.59 -20.70 7.70
CA ARG A 134 12.98 -20.71 8.17
C ARG A 134 14.02 -20.83 7.04
N SER A 135 13.66 -21.39 5.89
CA SER A 135 14.58 -21.72 4.80
C SER A 135 15.17 -20.49 4.13
N THR A 136 14.44 -19.37 4.16
CA THR A 136 14.87 -18.10 3.56
C THR A 136 15.41 -17.10 4.59
N LEU A 137 15.27 -17.39 5.88
CA LEU A 137 15.79 -16.53 6.95
C LEU A 137 17.32 -16.65 7.08
N PRO A 138 18.03 -15.55 7.43
CA PRO A 138 19.45 -15.61 7.71
C PRO A 138 19.76 -16.51 8.91
N ASP A 139 20.99 -17.05 8.98
CA ASP A 139 21.41 -17.93 10.07
C ASP A 139 21.33 -17.26 11.45
N THR A 140 21.44 -15.93 11.48
CA THR A 140 21.32 -15.11 12.70
C THR A 140 19.89 -14.91 13.18
N ALA A 141 18.88 -15.36 12.43
CA ALA A 141 17.49 -15.23 12.83
C ALA A 141 17.19 -16.09 14.05
N ALA A 142 16.37 -15.56 14.97
CA ALA A 142 15.93 -16.31 16.14
C ALA A 142 15.13 -17.57 15.72
N PRO A 143 15.11 -18.63 16.55
CA PRO A 143 14.23 -19.77 16.34
C PRO A 143 12.77 -19.29 16.20
N ASN A 144 12.02 -19.88 15.28
CA ASN A 144 10.61 -19.56 15.02
C ASN A 144 10.33 -18.08 14.68
N ALA A 145 11.30 -17.37 14.11
CA ALA A 145 11.14 -15.97 13.70
C ALA A 145 10.47 -15.79 12.33
N SER A 146 10.00 -16.87 11.69
CA SER A 146 9.39 -16.76 10.37
C SER A 146 7.96 -16.19 10.43
N TYR A 147 7.50 -15.64 9.32
CA TYR A 147 6.12 -15.15 9.23
C TYR A 147 5.11 -16.28 9.43
N LYS A 148 5.40 -17.48 8.90
CA LYS A 148 4.58 -18.68 9.13
C LYS A 148 4.51 -19.03 10.61
N ASP A 149 5.61 -18.94 11.34
CA ASP A 149 5.63 -19.20 12.79
C ASP A 149 4.81 -18.16 13.59
N TYR A 150 4.93 -16.87 13.23
CA TYR A 150 4.11 -15.81 13.81
C TYR A 150 2.60 -16.07 13.57
N VAL A 151 2.22 -16.47 12.35
CA VAL A 151 0.82 -16.71 12.01
C VAL A 151 0.26 -17.96 12.73
N LEU A 152 1.07 -19.01 12.83
CA LEU A 152 0.67 -20.27 13.49
C LEU A 152 0.78 -20.22 15.02
N GLY A 153 1.35 -19.15 15.59
CA GLY A 153 1.52 -18.98 17.04
C GLY A 153 2.67 -19.78 17.64
N THR A 154 3.64 -20.20 16.82
CA THR A 154 4.88 -20.87 17.26
C THR A 154 6.03 -19.89 17.47
N GLY A 155 5.86 -18.62 17.07
CA GLY A 155 6.80 -17.53 17.32
C GLY A 155 6.68 -16.90 18.71
N ASP A 156 7.29 -15.72 18.87
CA ASP A 156 7.52 -15.06 20.16
C ASP A 156 6.25 -14.74 20.97
N ASP A 157 5.12 -14.46 20.30
CA ASP A 157 3.89 -14.06 20.98
C ASP A 157 3.01 -15.24 21.42
N GLY A 158 3.30 -16.46 20.96
CA GLY A 158 2.56 -17.69 21.31
C GLY A 158 1.08 -17.69 20.91
N ILE A 159 0.63 -16.80 20.01
CA ILE A 159 -0.79 -16.63 19.68
C ILE A 159 -1.03 -16.98 18.21
N ALA A 160 -1.73 -18.09 17.97
CA ALA A 160 -2.19 -18.45 16.64
C ALA A 160 -3.19 -17.42 16.11
N LYS A 161 -2.95 -16.91 14.90
CA LYS A 161 -3.75 -15.85 14.26
C LYS A 161 -4.97 -16.44 13.58
N THR A 162 -5.75 -17.24 14.30
CA THR A 162 -6.92 -17.94 13.75
C THR A 162 -7.96 -16.96 13.22
N PRO A 163 -8.86 -17.40 12.32
CA PRO A 163 -10.01 -16.60 11.90
C PRO A 163 -10.90 -16.15 13.08
N GLU A 164 -11.02 -16.95 14.13
CA GLU A 164 -11.73 -16.60 15.37
C GLU A 164 -11.04 -15.46 16.12
N TRP A 165 -9.72 -15.54 16.26
CA TRP A 165 -8.90 -14.47 16.85
C TRP A 165 -9.04 -13.16 16.04
N ALA A 166 -8.95 -13.25 14.71
CA ALA A 166 -9.10 -12.10 13.84
C ALA A 166 -10.54 -11.55 13.89
N ALA A 167 -11.57 -12.39 14.00
CA ALA A 167 -12.95 -11.97 14.09
C ALA A 167 -13.24 -11.16 15.36
N ASP A 168 -12.68 -11.59 16.50
CA ASP A 168 -12.82 -10.86 17.76
C ASP A 168 -12.24 -9.45 17.68
N ILE A 169 -11.09 -9.29 17.02
CA ILE A 169 -10.42 -7.99 16.86
C ILE A 169 -11.13 -7.13 15.80
N THR A 170 -11.37 -7.69 14.61
CA THR A 170 -11.81 -6.95 13.42
C THR A 170 -13.31 -6.69 13.35
N GLY A 171 -14.10 -7.52 14.03
CA GLY A 171 -15.56 -7.53 13.89
C GLY A 171 -16.07 -8.28 12.64
N ILE A 172 -15.19 -8.77 11.76
CA ILE A 172 -15.59 -9.55 10.58
C ILE A 172 -15.77 -11.02 10.99
N PRO A 173 -16.89 -11.68 10.67
CA PRO A 173 -17.12 -13.07 11.06
C PRO A 173 -16.01 -14.02 10.58
N ALA A 174 -15.58 -14.94 11.45
CA ALA A 174 -14.52 -15.91 11.16
C ALA A 174 -14.82 -16.78 9.92
N THR A 175 -16.10 -17.08 9.67
CA THR A 175 -16.56 -17.77 8.44
C THR A 175 -16.25 -16.96 7.20
N ARG A 176 -16.47 -15.64 7.24
CA ARG A 176 -16.21 -14.75 6.12
C ARG A 176 -14.71 -14.56 5.87
N ILE A 177 -13.90 -14.46 6.93
CA ILE A 177 -12.44 -14.41 6.83
C ILE A 177 -11.90 -15.63 6.09
N ARG A 178 -12.38 -16.84 6.44
CA ARG A 178 -11.99 -18.07 5.73
C ARG A 178 -12.42 -18.07 4.26
N GLN A 179 -13.66 -17.65 3.99
CA GLN A 179 -14.16 -17.54 2.62
C GLN A 179 -13.32 -16.56 1.81
N LEU A 180 -12.92 -15.42 2.39
CA LEU A 180 -12.10 -14.41 1.72
C LEU A 180 -10.72 -14.96 1.40
N ALA A 181 -10.11 -15.71 2.32
CA ALA A 181 -8.86 -16.40 2.07
C ALA A 181 -8.95 -17.37 0.87
N ARG A 182 -10.01 -18.19 0.82
CA ARG A 182 -10.25 -19.13 -0.28
C ARG A 182 -10.52 -18.42 -1.62
N GLU A 183 -11.28 -17.32 -1.59
CA GLU A 183 -11.54 -16.49 -2.77
C GLU A 183 -10.24 -15.89 -3.32
N ILE A 184 -9.38 -15.35 -2.44
CA ILE A 184 -8.08 -14.79 -2.86
C ILE A 184 -7.19 -15.88 -3.43
N ALA A 185 -7.10 -17.04 -2.78
CA ALA A 185 -6.27 -18.15 -3.24
C ALA A 185 -6.73 -18.74 -4.58
N SER A 186 -8.04 -18.84 -4.80
CA SER A 186 -8.62 -19.43 -6.02
C SER A 186 -8.75 -18.46 -7.19
N ALA A 187 -8.62 -17.15 -6.95
CA ALA A 187 -8.65 -16.16 -8.01
C ALA A 187 -7.52 -16.40 -9.04
N ARG A 188 -7.82 -16.24 -10.32
CA ARG A 188 -6.82 -16.28 -11.40
C ARG A 188 -5.91 -15.06 -11.34
N ALA A 189 -6.46 -13.90 -11.04
CA ALA A 189 -5.76 -12.63 -10.91
C ALA A 189 -6.49 -11.74 -9.89
N CYS A 190 -5.98 -11.73 -8.65
CA CYS A 190 -6.51 -10.90 -7.58
C CYS A 190 -5.83 -9.53 -7.57
N TYR A 191 -6.61 -8.46 -7.71
CA TYR A 191 -6.13 -7.09 -7.58
C TYR A 191 -6.29 -6.62 -6.13
N ILE A 192 -5.22 -6.73 -5.33
CA ILE A 192 -5.19 -6.30 -3.94
C ILE A 192 -4.52 -4.94 -3.84
N CYS A 193 -5.22 -3.94 -3.31
CA CYS A 193 -4.64 -2.61 -3.14
C CYS A 193 -5.18 -1.91 -1.89
N GLN A 194 -4.48 -0.86 -1.46
CA GLN A 194 -4.84 -0.12 -0.25
C GLN A 194 -4.91 1.38 -0.49
N GLY A 195 -5.84 2.01 0.23
CA GLY A 195 -5.99 3.45 0.31
C GLY A 195 -5.09 4.07 1.38
N TRP A 196 -5.46 5.27 1.81
CA TRP A 196 -4.71 5.99 2.85
C TRP A 196 -5.26 5.77 4.26
N GLY A 197 -6.47 5.24 4.39
CA GLY A 197 -7.08 4.95 5.70
C GLY A 197 -6.19 4.05 6.58
N PRO A 198 -5.80 2.85 6.10
CA PRO A 198 -5.12 1.85 6.94
C PRO A 198 -3.78 2.34 7.52
N GLN A 199 -3.09 3.25 6.82
CA GLN A 199 -1.77 3.73 7.22
C GLN A 199 -1.80 4.94 8.18
N ARG A 200 -2.92 5.65 8.31
CA ARG A 200 -2.97 6.97 8.99
C ARG A 200 -3.16 6.86 10.50
N HIS A 201 -2.54 5.86 11.10
CA HIS A 201 -2.67 5.50 12.52
C HIS A 201 -1.28 5.20 13.09
N ALA A 202 -1.20 5.02 14.41
CA ALA A 202 0.04 4.56 15.03
C ALA A 202 0.43 3.20 14.45
N ASN A 203 1.72 3.02 14.15
CA ASN A 203 2.28 1.81 13.53
C ASN A 203 1.65 1.47 12.16
N GLY A 204 1.14 2.46 11.44
CA GLY A 204 0.49 2.28 10.14
C GLY A 204 1.39 1.65 9.07
N GLU A 205 2.71 1.72 9.23
CA GLU A 205 3.67 1.01 8.39
C GLU A 205 3.54 -0.51 8.50
N GLN A 206 3.17 -1.04 9.67
CA GLN A 206 2.93 -2.48 9.82
C GLN A 206 1.64 -2.90 9.12
N THR A 207 0.60 -2.06 9.17
CA THR A 207 -0.64 -2.29 8.42
C THR A 207 -0.38 -2.31 6.92
N VAL A 208 0.42 -1.36 6.42
CA VAL A 208 0.85 -1.33 5.02
C VAL A 208 1.54 -2.63 4.63
N ARG A 209 2.52 -3.06 5.43
CA ARG A 209 3.30 -4.29 5.17
C ARG A 209 2.39 -5.51 5.20
N ALA A 210 1.46 -5.60 6.16
CA ALA A 210 0.51 -6.69 6.22
C ALA A 210 -0.31 -6.80 4.92
N ILE A 211 -0.91 -5.71 4.45
CA ILE A 211 -1.70 -5.73 3.22
C ILE A 211 -0.83 -6.09 2.00
N GLN A 212 0.42 -5.61 1.96
CA GLN A 212 1.40 -5.95 0.92
C GLN A 212 1.85 -7.43 0.97
N THR A 213 1.79 -8.08 2.14
CA THR A 213 2.12 -9.50 2.28
C THR A 213 1.09 -10.41 1.60
N LEU A 214 -0.20 -10.04 1.55
CA LEU A 214 -1.23 -10.86 0.90
C LEU A 214 -0.93 -11.21 -0.56
N PRO A 215 -0.68 -10.25 -1.47
CA PRO A 215 -0.34 -10.56 -2.86
C PRO A 215 0.98 -11.32 -2.97
N ALA A 216 1.95 -11.06 -2.09
CA ALA A 216 3.22 -11.78 -2.05
C ALA A 216 3.05 -13.27 -1.70
N LEU A 217 2.23 -13.58 -0.68
CA LEU A 217 1.91 -14.95 -0.29
C LEU A 217 1.14 -15.70 -1.37
N THR A 218 0.20 -15.01 -2.02
CA THR A 218 -0.76 -15.64 -2.94
C THR A 218 -0.29 -15.62 -4.39
N GLY A 219 0.89 -15.06 -4.68
CA GLY A 219 1.43 -14.96 -6.04
C GLY A 219 0.69 -13.97 -6.94
N HIS A 220 -0.12 -13.08 -6.36
CA HIS A 220 -0.87 -12.02 -7.04
C HIS A 220 -0.08 -10.71 -7.12
N PHE A 221 1.17 -10.78 -7.60
CA PHE A 221 2.00 -9.61 -7.87
C PHE A 221 2.82 -9.80 -9.14
N GLY A 222 3.16 -8.69 -9.82
CA GLY A 222 4.00 -8.72 -11.02
C GLY A 222 3.37 -9.34 -12.26
N ARG A 223 2.04 -9.59 -12.25
CA ARG A 223 1.28 -10.20 -13.36
C ARG A 223 0.15 -9.27 -13.83
N PRO A 224 -0.32 -9.38 -15.09
CA PRO A 224 -1.50 -8.65 -15.54
C PRO A 224 -2.70 -8.91 -14.63
N GLY A 225 -3.45 -7.86 -14.27
CA GLY A 225 -4.61 -7.99 -13.37
C GLY A 225 -4.27 -8.06 -11.89
N THR A 226 -3.04 -7.77 -11.50
CA THR A 226 -2.62 -7.82 -10.08
C THR A 226 -2.07 -6.49 -9.59
N ASN A 227 -2.02 -6.31 -8.27
CA ASN A 227 -1.37 -5.19 -7.60
C ASN A 227 -0.66 -5.72 -6.35
N ASN A 228 0.50 -5.15 -6.04
CA ASN A 228 1.35 -5.56 -4.92
C ASN A 228 0.89 -4.99 -3.57
N GLY A 229 -0.40 -4.65 -3.41
CA GLY A 229 -0.94 -4.07 -2.19
C GLY A 229 -0.62 -2.57 -2.04
N ASN A 230 -0.13 -1.88 -3.07
CA ASN A 230 0.12 -0.45 -3.02
C ASN A 230 -1.09 0.38 -3.43
N TRP A 231 -0.98 1.70 -3.25
CA TRP A 231 -1.90 2.63 -3.88
C TRP A 231 -1.88 2.47 -5.41
N PRO A 232 -3.04 2.33 -6.06
CA PRO A 232 -3.14 2.19 -7.50
C PRO A 232 -2.93 3.53 -8.24
N TYR A 233 -2.11 3.52 -9.28
CA TYR A 233 -1.90 4.73 -10.10
C TYR A 233 -3.06 4.95 -11.08
N GLY A 234 -3.29 6.22 -11.42
CA GLY A 234 -4.15 6.61 -12.54
C GLY A 234 -3.33 6.79 -13.80
N THR A 235 -3.98 6.74 -14.96
CA THR A 235 -3.35 7.03 -16.23
C THR A 235 -3.05 8.53 -16.33
N PRO A 236 -1.80 8.97 -16.54
CA PRO A 236 -1.49 10.38 -16.65
C PRO A 236 -2.08 10.95 -17.93
N TYR A 237 -3.00 11.91 -17.80
CA TYR A 237 -3.48 12.70 -18.93
C TYR A 237 -2.48 13.83 -19.19
N GLY A 238 -1.82 13.78 -20.35
CA GLY A 238 -0.93 14.85 -20.80
C GLY A 238 -1.72 16.11 -21.10
N VAL A 239 -1.86 17.01 -20.12
CA VAL A 239 -2.31 18.37 -20.39
C VAL A 239 -1.10 19.15 -20.89
N PRO A 240 -1.17 19.83 -22.04
CA PRO A 240 -0.10 20.72 -22.46
C PRO A 240 0.17 21.73 -21.34
N LEU A 241 1.34 21.61 -20.71
CA LEU A 241 1.77 22.62 -19.74
C LEU A 241 1.87 23.94 -20.49
N LEU A 242 1.35 25.03 -19.90
CA LEU A 242 1.68 26.37 -20.36
C LEU A 242 3.21 26.44 -20.49
N PRO A 243 3.76 26.97 -21.59
CA PRO A 243 5.19 27.10 -21.75
C PRO A 243 5.74 27.86 -20.54
N SER A 244 6.41 27.14 -19.65
CA SER A 244 7.07 27.77 -18.52
C SER A 244 8.16 28.64 -19.10
N VAL A 245 8.07 29.95 -18.85
CA VAL A 245 9.17 30.86 -19.15
C VAL A 245 10.34 30.34 -18.35
N ARG A 246 11.30 29.68 -19.02
CA ARG A 246 12.58 29.34 -18.42
C ARG A 246 13.24 30.66 -18.06
N ILE A 247 13.10 31.09 -16.81
CA ILE A 247 14.00 32.07 -16.23
C ILE A 247 15.35 31.35 -16.22
N ARG A 248 16.19 31.64 -17.23
CA ARG A 248 17.60 31.23 -17.21
C ARG A 248 18.15 31.75 -15.89
N SER A 249 18.61 30.85 -15.03
CA SER A 249 19.41 31.23 -13.88
C SER A 249 20.59 32.04 -14.39
N GLN A 250 20.53 33.36 -14.22
CA GLN A 250 21.73 34.18 -14.33
C GLN A 250 22.68 33.68 -13.24
N PRO A 251 23.96 33.42 -13.57
CA PRO A 251 24.93 33.04 -12.55
C PRO A 251 24.97 34.16 -11.49
N LEU A 252 24.77 33.76 -10.24
CA LEU A 252 24.92 34.60 -9.07
C LEU A 252 26.38 35.09 -9.05
N PHE A 253 26.63 36.32 -9.52
CA PHE A 253 27.93 36.96 -9.37
C PHE A 253 28.10 37.29 -7.89
N LEU A 254 28.84 36.43 -7.20
CA LEU A 254 29.28 36.61 -5.83
C LEU A 254 30.31 37.76 -5.80
N ALA A 255 29.84 39.02 -5.71
CA ALA A 255 30.69 40.13 -5.38
C ALA A 255 31.01 40.08 -3.87
N ILE A 256 32.02 39.28 -3.54
CA ILE A 256 32.65 39.29 -2.21
C ILE A 256 33.20 40.70 -1.97
N CYS A 257 32.78 41.27 -0.85
CA CYS A 257 33.29 42.48 -0.23
C CYS A 257 34.83 42.50 -0.26
N GLY A 258 35.40 43.42 -1.04
CA GLY A 258 36.85 43.63 -1.16
C GLY A 258 37.25 45.00 -0.62
N ARG A 259 37.63 45.02 0.66
CA ARG A 259 38.59 45.93 1.31
C ARG A 259 38.46 47.44 1.05
N THR A 260 37.94 48.13 2.05
CA THR A 260 38.27 49.53 2.36
C THR A 260 39.79 49.70 2.58
N PRO A 261 40.48 50.62 1.90
CA PRO A 261 41.73 51.19 2.38
C PRO A 261 41.44 52.46 3.17
N PHE A 262 41.80 52.45 4.44
CA PHE A 262 42.02 53.65 5.24
C PHE A 262 43.10 54.50 4.56
N SER A 263 42.79 55.74 4.20
CA SER A 263 43.77 56.76 3.80
C SER A 263 43.50 58.05 4.56
N THR A 264 44.34 58.27 5.56
CA THR A 264 44.55 59.55 6.25
C THR A 264 45.09 60.59 5.26
N ARG A 265 44.41 61.74 5.11
CA ARG A 265 45.09 62.98 4.73
C ARG A 265 44.52 64.18 5.48
N ARG A 266 45.39 64.72 6.33
CA ARG A 266 45.44 66.13 6.70
C ARG A 266 45.56 66.98 5.44
N LYS A 267 44.74 68.02 5.31
CA LYS A 267 45.15 69.44 5.27
C LYS A 267 43.90 70.27 5.52
#